data_AF-A0A433UM61-F1
#
_entry.id   AF-A0A433UM61-F1
#
_cell.length_a   1.000
_cell.length_b   1.000
_cell.length_c   1.000
_cell.angle_alpha   90.00
_cell.angle_beta   90.00
_cell.angle_gamma   90.00
#
_symmetry.space_group_name_H-M   'P 1'
#
loop_
_entity.id
_entity.type
_entity.pdbx_description
1 polymer ?
#
loop_
_entity_poly.entity_id
_entity_poly.type
_entity_poly.pdbx_seq_one_letter_code
_entity_poly.pdbx_strand_id
1 'polypeptide(L)'
;MSKVAFKQGLHFWLEHREYVIQEKRADGNLRIVDVISNEISLLSEVELMQLFLSGELEFDSDSNKAKPKTYQGVDFSQVPENLKVEAQRKEKYIKEVIEQKIYTYTKSSLTPIIQLVSQTISDDKPPSYTTLYGSCVLNVLKC
;
A
#
# COMPACT_ATOMS: atom_id res chain seq x y z
N MET A 1 -4.73 -7.24 8.98
CA MET A 1 -3.79 -8.37 8.86
C MET A 1 -3.25 -8.38 7.44
N SER A 2 -2.06 -7.80 7.20
CA SER A 2 -1.46 -7.84 5.85
C SER A 2 -1.00 -9.26 5.56
N LYS A 3 -1.49 -9.85 4.47
CA LYS A 3 -1.10 -11.19 4.04
C LYS A 3 0.25 -11.09 3.33
N VAL A 4 1.34 -11.43 4.04
CA VAL A 4 2.66 -11.60 3.41
C VAL A 4 2.58 -12.84 2.52
N ALA A 5 3.02 -12.71 1.27
CA ALA A 5 3.01 -13.79 0.30
C ALA A 5 4.45 -14.09 -0.14
N PHE A 6 4.95 -15.27 0.21
CA PHE A 6 6.27 -15.75 -0.21
C PHE A 6 6.20 -16.22 -1.67
N LYS A 7 6.78 -15.43 -2.57
CA LYS A 7 6.78 -15.68 -4.01
C LYS A 7 8.21 -15.91 -4.50
N GLN A 8 8.34 -16.63 -5.61
CA GLN A 8 9.60 -16.75 -6.33
C GLN A 8 10.16 -15.35 -6.66
N GLY A 9 11.47 -15.18 -6.50
CA GLY A 9 12.19 -13.92 -6.69
C GLY A 9 12.13 -12.98 -5.48
N LEU A 10 11.53 -13.39 -4.36
CA LEU A 10 11.56 -12.60 -3.13
C LEU A 10 12.93 -12.71 -2.46
N HIS A 11 13.56 -11.56 -2.21
CA HIS A 11 14.79 -11.44 -1.44
C HIS A 11 14.47 -11.13 0.03
N PHE A 12 15.19 -11.77 0.93
CA PHE A 12 15.08 -11.56 2.37
C PHE A 12 16.41 -11.83 3.06
N TRP A 13 16.59 -11.27 4.25
CA TRP A 13 17.76 -11.45 5.09
C TRP A 13 17.37 -12.31 6.28
N LEU A 14 18.23 -13.29 6.56
CA LEU A 14 18.17 -14.15 7.73
C LEU A 14 19.59 -14.20 8.32
N GLU A 15 19.75 -13.88 9.60
CA GLU A 15 21.06 -13.84 10.28
C GLU A 15 22.13 -13.04 9.52
N HIS A 16 21.75 -11.88 8.95
CA HIS A 16 22.62 -11.00 8.13
C HIS A 16 23.08 -11.60 6.79
N ARG A 17 22.51 -12.72 6.35
CA ARG A 17 22.74 -13.28 5.02
C ARG A 17 21.53 -13.08 4.14
N GLU A 18 21.79 -12.73 2.89
CA GLU A 18 20.74 -12.54 1.90
C GLU A 18 20.39 -13.87 1.23
N TYR A 19 19.09 -14.15 1.18
CA TYR A 19 18.52 -15.31 0.52
C TYR A 19 17.47 -14.89 -0.50
N VAL A 20 17.35 -15.68 -1.58
CA VAL A 20 16.30 -15.53 -2.59
C VAL A 20 15.45 -16.78 -2.70
N ILE A 21 14.13 -16.62 -2.78
CA ILE A 21 13.21 -17.72 -3.08
C ILE A 21 13.33 -18.07 -4.57
N GLN A 22 13.94 -19.20 -4.90
CA GLN A 22 14.11 -19.62 -6.29
C GLN A 22 12.90 -20.36 -6.84
N GLU A 23 12.23 -21.18 -6.02
CA GLU A 23 11.11 -22.01 -6.47
C GLU A 23 10.23 -22.42 -5.29
N LYS A 24 8.92 -22.53 -5.53
CA LYS A 24 7.98 -23.22 -4.64
C LYS A 24 7.76 -24.63 -5.18
N ARG A 25 8.15 -25.64 -4.40
CA ARG A 25 7.99 -27.04 -4.78
C ARG A 25 6.57 -27.53 -4.47
N ALA A 26 6.18 -28.61 -5.16
CA ALA A 26 4.87 -29.23 -5.03
C ALA A 26 4.62 -29.84 -3.63
N ASP A 27 5.69 -30.10 -2.88
CA ASP A 27 5.66 -30.58 -1.49
C ASP A 27 5.38 -29.45 -0.47
N GLY A 28 5.24 -28.20 -0.93
CA GLY A 28 5.02 -27.03 -0.06
C GLY A 28 6.29 -26.39 0.48
N ASN A 29 7.47 -26.95 0.16
CA ASN A 29 8.75 -26.38 0.52
C ASN A 29 9.19 -25.30 -0.48
N LEU A 30 9.88 -24.30 0.04
CA LEU A 30 10.47 -23.20 -0.69
C LEU A 30 11.98 -23.48 -0.81
N ARG A 31 12.45 -23.54 -2.05
CA ARG A 31 13.87 -23.58 -2.35
C ARG A 31 14.43 -22.18 -2.23
N ILE A 32 15.23 -21.95 -1.21
CA ILE A 32 15.92 -20.69 -0.97
C ILE A 32 17.41 -20.84 -1.28
N VAL A 33 18.03 -19.77 -1.76
CA VAL A 33 19.44 -19.77 -2.16
C VAL A 33 20.13 -18.60 -1.49
N ASP A 34 21.23 -18.87 -0.78
CA ASP A 34 22.13 -17.83 -0.25
C ASP A 34 22.77 -17.11 -1.45
N VAL A 35 22.61 -15.79 -1.52
CA VAL A 35 23.06 -14.99 -2.66
C VAL A 35 24.59 -14.94 -2.77
N ILE A 36 25.31 -15.10 -1.66
CA ILE A 36 26.77 -15.02 -1.59
C ILE A 36 27.39 -16.40 -1.83
N SER A 37 26.94 -17.41 -1.09
CA SER A 37 27.53 -18.76 -1.15
C SER A 37 26.92 -19.65 -2.23
N ASN A 38 25.77 -19.24 -2.79
CA ASN A 38 24.95 -20.05 -3.70
C ASN A 38 24.50 -21.38 -3.07
N GLU A 39 24.56 -21.48 -1.74
CA GLU A 39 24.08 -22.65 -0.99
C GLU A 39 22.57 -22.71 -1.04
N ILE A 40 22.05 -23.91 -1.26
CA ILE A 40 20.61 -24.16 -1.38
C ILE A 40 20.11 -24.68 -0.04
N SER A 41 19.06 -24.06 0.47
CA SER A 41 18.31 -24.55 1.63
C SER A 41 16.83 -24.73 1.28
N LEU A 42 16.17 -25.59 2.04
CA LEU A 42 14.74 -25.84 1.92
C LEU A 42 14.07 -25.38 3.21
N LEU A 43 13.12 -24.46 3.08
CA LEU A 43 12.28 -24.02 4.19
C LEU A 43 10.82 -24.15 3.80
N SER A 44 9.98 -24.61 4.71
CA SER A 44 8.54 -24.57 4.52
C SER A 44 8.01 -23.14 4.61
N GLU A 45 6.84 -22.90 4.01
CA GLU A 45 6.14 -21.62 4.16
C GLU A 45 5.77 -21.33 5.64
N VAL A 46 5.56 -22.37 6.44
CA VAL A 46 5.27 -22.25 7.87
C VAL A 46 6.48 -21.78 8.66
N GLU A 47 7.67 -22.34 8.39
CA GLU A 47 8.92 -21.92 9.03
C GLU A 47 9.27 -20.47 8.68
N LEU A 48 9.16 -20.09 7.41
CA LEU A 48 9.36 -18.71 6.98
C LEU A 48 8.35 -17.75 7.62
N MET A 49 7.09 -18.16 7.77
CA MET A 49 6.11 -17.36 8.53
C MET A 49 6.50 -17.19 9.99
N GLN A 50 7.01 -18.23 10.65
CA GLN A 50 7.43 -18.17 12.05
C GLN A 50 8.62 -17.22 12.22
N LEU A 51 9.63 -17.32 11.36
CA LEU A 51 10.79 -16.43 11.36
C LEU A 51 10.40 -14.97 11.07
N PHE A 52 9.38 -14.75 10.22
CA PHE A 52 8.82 -13.41 10.01
C PHE A 52 8.14 -12.86 11.26
N LEU A 53 7.34 -13.68 11.94
CA LEU A 53 6.62 -13.28 13.15
C LEU A 53 7.56 -13.08 14.35
N SER A 54 8.68 -13.81 14.42
CA SER A 54 9.72 -13.61 15.44
C SER A 54 10.61 -12.40 15.17
N GLY A 55 10.54 -11.82 13.97
CA GLY A 55 11.38 -10.68 13.57
C GLY A 55 12.79 -11.08 13.14
N GLU A 56 13.04 -12.37 12.90
CA GLU A 56 14.32 -12.89 12.41
C GLU A 56 14.48 -12.75 10.89
N LEU A 57 13.38 -12.52 10.17
CA LEU A 57 13.39 -12.16 8.75
C LEU A 57 13.30 -10.65 8.56
N GLU A 58 14.27 -10.12 7.83
CA GLU A 58 14.20 -8.78 7.28
C GLU A 58 13.94 -8.86 5.78
N PHE A 59 13.08 -8.01 5.25
CA PHE A 59 12.91 -7.86 3.81
C PHE A 59 13.53 -6.54 3.40
N ASP A 60 14.12 -6.48 2.20
CA ASP A 60 14.47 -5.19 1.62
C ASP A 60 13.17 -4.40 1.59
N SER A 61 13.13 -3.32 2.35
CA SER A 61 11.91 -2.55 2.54
C SER A 61 11.68 -1.70 1.30
N ASP A 62 11.63 -2.30 0.10
CA ASP A 62 11.40 -1.66 -1.20
C ASP A 62 12.02 -0.26 -1.20
N SER A 63 13.30 -0.16 -0.81
CA SER A 63 13.93 1.08 -0.31
C SER A 63 14.17 2.12 -1.43
N ASN A 64 13.74 1.81 -2.66
CA ASN A 64 13.62 2.74 -3.78
C ASN A 64 12.19 3.19 -4.12
N LYS A 65 11.17 2.74 -3.39
CA LYS A 65 9.95 3.53 -3.23
C LYS A 65 10.14 4.28 -1.93
N ALA A 66 10.56 5.54 -2.04
CA ALA A 66 10.53 6.49 -0.94
C ALA A 66 9.31 6.18 -0.08
N LYS A 67 9.53 5.70 1.17
CA LYS A 67 8.44 5.60 2.14
C LYS A 67 7.69 6.92 2.01
N PRO A 68 6.40 6.92 1.60
CA PRO A 68 5.70 8.19 1.44
C PRO A 68 5.90 8.88 2.78
N LYS A 69 6.54 10.06 2.79
CA LYS A 69 6.67 10.85 4.01
C LYS A 69 5.26 10.92 4.55
N THR A 70 5.00 10.17 5.61
CA THR A 70 3.68 10.15 6.21
C THR A 70 3.61 11.46 6.94
N TYR A 71 2.97 12.44 6.32
CA TYR A 71 2.73 13.75 6.93
C TYR A 71 1.67 13.66 8.07
N GLN A 72 1.54 12.49 8.70
CA GLN A 72 0.68 12.26 9.84
C GLN A 72 1.38 12.83 11.08
N GLY A 73 0.79 13.89 11.67
CA GLY A 73 1.30 14.51 12.91
C GLY A 73 2.36 15.59 12.73
N VAL A 74 2.74 15.93 11.49
CA VAL A 74 3.56 17.12 11.20
C VAL A 74 2.67 18.34 10.96
N ASP A 75 3.17 19.51 11.37
CA ASP A 75 2.52 20.78 11.10
C ASP A 75 2.31 20.96 9.59
N PHE A 76 1.09 21.36 9.21
CA PHE A 76 0.71 21.62 7.83
C PHE A 76 1.64 22.66 7.18
N SER A 77 2.21 23.61 7.95
CA SER A 77 3.19 24.57 7.43
C SER A 77 4.40 23.90 6.77
N GLN A 78 4.81 22.72 7.26
CA GLN A 78 5.97 21.95 6.79
C GLN A 78 5.66 21.06 5.58
N VAL A 79 4.40 20.96 5.17
CA VAL A 79 4.00 20.18 4.00
C VAL A 79 4.33 20.94 2.72
N PRO A 80 4.99 20.31 1.74
CA PRO A 80 5.24 20.91 0.42
C PRO A 80 3.97 21.44 -0.24
N GLU A 81 4.07 22.61 -0.89
CA GLU A 81 2.92 23.31 -1.46
C GLU A 81 2.17 22.49 -2.51
N ASN A 82 2.88 21.72 -3.33
CA ASN A 82 2.27 20.84 -4.32
C ASN A 82 1.36 19.78 -3.67
N LEU A 83 1.75 19.26 -2.49
CA LEU A 83 0.94 18.29 -1.75
C LEU A 83 -0.26 18.95 -1.06
N LYS A 84 -0.11 20.21 -0.61
CA LYS A 84 -1.24 20.99 -0.08
C LYS A 84 -2.29 21.25 -1.14
N VAL A 85 -1.87 21.71 -2.33
CA VAL A 85 -2.76 21.94 -3.47
C VAL A 85 -3.47 20.65 -3.88
N GLU A 86 -2.77 19.53 -3.91
CA GLU A 86 -3.38 18.23 -4.21
C GLU A 86 -4.38 17.78 -3.13
N ALA A 87 -4.04 17.98 -1.85
CA ALA A 87 -4.92 17.67 -0.73
C ALA A 87 -6.19 18.52 -0.76
N GLN A 88 -6.07 19.84 -0.98
CA GLN A 88 -7.21 20.75 -1.13
C GLN A 88 -8.07 20.39 -2.33
N ARG A 89 -7.45 19.99 -3.45
CA ARG A 89 -8.19 19.50 -4.62
C ARG A 89 -9.03 18.27 -4.26
N LYS A 90 -8.43 17.26 -3.61
CA LYS A 90 -9.11 16.03 -3.18
C LYS A 90 -10.20 16.30 -2.14
N GLU A 91 -9.97 17.25 -1.24
CA GLU A 91 -10.94 17.66 -0.20
C GLU A 91 -12.28 18.08 -0.81
N LYS A 92 -12.29 18.79 -1.94
CA LYS A 92 -13.52 19.21 -2.62
C LYS A 92 -14.41 18.02 -3.01
N TYR A 93 -13.80 16.95 -3.52
CA TYR A 93 -14.53 15.72 -3.87
C TYR A 93 -15.10 15.02 -2.63
N ILE A 94 -14.32 14.96 -1.55
CA ILE A 94 -14.75 14.32 -0.31
C ILE A 94 -15.89 15.11 0.33
N LYS A 95 -15.81 16.45 0.35
CA LYS A 95 -16.88 17.31 0.85
C LYS A 95 -18.19 17.07 0.12
N GLU A 96 -18.17 17.06 -1.21
CA GLU A 96 -19.36 16.79 -2.01
C GLU A 96 -19.97 15.41 -1.68
N VAL A 97 -19.14 14.38 -1.53
CA VAL A 97 -19.61 13.04 -1.13
C VAL A 97 -20.32 13.07 0.24
N ILE A 98 -19.77 13.81 1.21
CA ILE A 98 -20.38 13.98 2.55
C ILE A 98 -21.69 14.76 2.45
N GLU A 99 -21.72 15.83 1.65
CA GLU A 99 -22.90 16.70 1.46
C GLU A 99 -24.06 15.96 0.78
N GLN A 100 -23.77 15.10 -0.20
CA GLN A 100 -24.79 14.29 -0.87
C GLN A 100 -25.32 13.12 -0.01
N LYS A 101 -24.72 12.88 1.18
CA LYS A 101 -25.16 11.88 2.16
C LYS A 101 -25.44 10.51 1.54
N ILE A 102 -24.57 10.07 0.62
CA ILE A 102 -24.73 8.78 -0.04
C ILE A 102 -24.47 7.64 0.95
N TYR A 103 -25.36 6.64 0.98
CA TYR A 103 -25.28 5.53 1.92
C TYR A 103 -24.31 4.42 1.48
N THR A 104 -23.98 4.38 0.19
CA THR A 104 -23.09 3.36 -0.38
C THR A 104 -22.02 4.01 -1.24
N TYR A 105 -20.78 3.54 -1.10
CA TYR A 105 -19.63 4.04 -1.82
C TYR A 105 -19.23 3.03 -2.90
N THR A 106 -19.99 3.01 -3.99
CA THR A 106 -19.79 2.13 -5.15
C THR A 106 -19.35 2.96 -6.34
N LYS A 107 -18.87 2.29 -7.41
CA LYS A 107 -18.56 2.98 -8.66
C LYS A 107 -19.76 3.79 -9.18
N SER A 108 -20.97 3.23 -9.13
CA SER A 108 -22.18 3.90 -9.65
C SER A 108 -22.60 5.11 -8.83
N SER A 109 -22.39 5.12 -7.52
CA SER A 109 -22.71 6.27 -6.65
C SER A 109 -21.63 7.35 -6.66
N LEU A 110 -20.35 6.99 -6.78
CA LEU A 110 -19.23 7.94 -6.76
C LEU A 110 -18.95 8.59 -8.12
N THR A 111 -19.19 7.89 -9.24
CA THR A 111 -18.89 8.43 -10.58
C THR A 111 -19.65 9.73 -10.88
N PRO A 112 -20.96 9.86 -10.60
CA PRO A 112 -21.69 11.10 -10.82
C PRO A 112 -21.11 12.27 -10.02
N ILE A 113 -20.70 12.02 -8.78
CA ILE A 113 -20.10 13.03 -7.89
C ILE A 113 -18.74 13.48 -8.45
N ILE A 114 -17.91 12.53 -8.88
CA ILE A 114 -16.61 12.84 -9.50
C ILE A 114 -16.79 13.71 -10.74
N GLN A 115 -17.75 13.39 -11.60
CA GLN A 115 -18.04 14.16 -12.82
C GLN A 115 -18.56 15.57 -12.50
N LEU A 116 -19.47 15.69 -11.54
CA LEU A 116 -20.02 16.98 -11.10
C LEU A 116 -18.91 17.89 -10.59
N VAL A 117 -18.09 17.38 -9.67
CA VAL A 117 -17.01 18.16 -9.05
C VAL A 117 -15.93 18.48 -10.08
N SER A 118 -15.53 17.54 -10.94
CA SER A 118 -14.51 17.79 -11.97
C SER A 118 -14.93 18.89 -12.94
N GLN A 119 -16.21 18.94 -13.32
CA GLN A 119 -16.73 20.02 -14.16
C GLN A 119 -16.75 21.35 -13.40
N THR A 120 -17.21 21.33 -12.16
CA THR A 120 -17.33 22.53 -11.32
C THR A 120 -15.98 23.21 -11.09
N ILE A 121 -14.93 22.43 -10.88
CA ILE A 121 -13.59 22.97 -10.60
C ILE A 121 -12.66 22.96 -11.82
N SER A 122 -13.18 22.57 -13.00
CA SER A 122 -12.40 22.39 -14.24
C SER A 122 -11.15 21.54 -14.03
N ASP A 123 -11.31 20.38 -13.39
CA ASP A 123 -10.22 19.44 -13.12
C ASP A 123 -10.03 18.48 -14.30
N ASP A 124 -8.93 18.64 -15.01
CA ASP A 124 -8.54 17.75 -16.12
C ASP A 124 -8.11 16.35 -15.66
N LYS A 125 -7.82 16.17 -14.37
CA LYS A 125 -7.29 14.92 -13.79
C LYS A 125 -8.08 14.52 -12.54
N PRO A 126 -9.39 14.25 -12.67
CA PRO A 126 -10.20 13.86 -11.53
C PRO A 126 -9.73 12.53 -10.92
N PRO A 127 -9.94 12.33 -9.61
CA PRO A 127 -9.62 11.07 -8.97
C PRO A 127 -10.49 9.93 -9.51
N SER A 128 -9.94 8.72 -9.55
CA SER A 128 -10.75 7.53 -9.84
C SER A 128 -11.72 7.23 -8.69
N TYR A 129 -12.80 6.49 -8.98
CA TYR A 129 -13.74 6.04 -7.93
C TYR A 129 -13.05 5.24 -6.82
N THR A 130 -12.01 4.46 -7.15
CA THR A 130 -11.22 3.70 -6.16
C THR A 130 -10.40 4.61 -5.25
N THR A 131 -9.83 5.68 -5.80
CA THR A 131 -9.06 6.69 -5.04
C THR A 131 -9.98 7.44 -4.07
N LEU A 132 -11.17 7.84 -4.55
CA LEU A 132 -12.15 8.52 -3.72
C LEU A 132 -12.75 7.60 -2.65
N TYR A 133 -13.06 6.34 -3.01
CA TYR A 133 -13.51 5.32 -2.08
C TYR A 133 -12.52 5.11 -0.92
N GLY A 134 -11.23 4.91 -1.23
CA GLY A 134 -10.20 4.74 -0.20
C GLY A 134 -10.11 5.94 0.75
N SER A 135 -10.31 7.16 0.23
CA SER A 135 -10.32 8.38 1.03
C SER A 135 -11.56 8.50 1.92
N CYS A 136 -12.73 8.08 1.42
CA CYS A 136 -13.98 8.09 2.19
C CYS A 136 -13.97 7.06 3.33
N VAL A 137 -13.48 5.84 3.06
CA VAL A 137 -13.39 4.78 4.09
C VAL A 137 -12.45 5.20 5.23
N LEU A 138 -11.34 5.89 4.94
CA LEU A 138 -10.42 6.39 5.96
C LEU A 138 -11.00 7.54 6.80
N ASN A 139 -11.92 8.34 6.25
CA ASN A 139 -12.58 9.42 6.98
C ASN A 139 -13.77 8.95 7.82
N VAL A 140 -14.53 7.94 7.38
CA VAL A 140 -15.65 7.38 8.16
C VAL A 140 -15.17 6.68 9.44
N LEU A 141 -13.93 6.22 9.49
CA LEU A 141 -13.31 5.62 10.70
C LEU A 141 -12.79 6.65 11.72
N LYS A 142 -13.02 7.96 11.50
CA LYS A 142 -12.58 9.05 12.38
C LYS A 142 -13.73 9.85 13.02
N CYS A 143 -14.97 9.37 12.92
CA CYS A 143 -16.12 9.91 13.65
C CYS A 143 -16.49 8.99 14.81
#